data_AF-A0A383BC46-F1
#
_entry.id   AF-A0A383BC46-F1
#
_cell.length_a   1.000
_cell.length_b   1.000
_cell.length_c   1.000
_cell.angle_alpha   90.00
_cell.angle_beta   90.00
_cell.angle_gamma   90.00
#
_symmetry.space_group_name_H-M   'P 1'
#
loop_
_entity.id
_entity.type
_entity.pdbx_description
1 polymer ?
#
loop_
_entity_poly.entity_id
_entity_poly.type
_entity_poly.pdbx_seq_one_letter_code
_entity_poly.pdbx_strand_id
1 'polypeptide(L)'
;TIVLSDNMVAAGSGVTLTFTGYGIYGDFNGGKDGPALNNDGDALTDGVKYFNTTDDVMLVYDETSSTWKRMQPTTTEQGHINTVSGIQANVTTVAGISANVTTVAGISANTTTVAGISGNVTTVAGISSDVTAVAADASDIGAVAAKATEIGRLGTADAVADMALLGTTDCVADMAILGTSDIVADLAILATSDVVTDMNVLATADVVTDMNTLGTADVVTDMNTLGTADVVTDMNTLGTGGNVTN
;
A
#
# COMPACT_ATOMS: atom_id res chain seq x y z
N THR A 1 -99.24 -26.44 -27.47
CA THR A 1 -100.52 -26.30 -28.19
C THR A 1 -100.25 -26.42 -29.67
N ILE A 2 -100.80 -27.44 -30.33
CA ILE A 2 -100.70 -27.60 -31.78
C ILE A 2 -101.98 -26.99 -32.36
N VAL A 3 -101.85 -25.95 -33.19
CA VAL A 3 -102.98 -25.30 -33.84
C VAL A 3 -103.06 -25.84 -35.27
N LEU A 4 -104.12 -26.60 -35.56
CA LEU A 4 -104.47 -27.06 -36.90
C LEU A 4 -105.40 -26.02 -37.51
N SER A 5 -104.91 -25.26 -38.50
CA SER A 5 -105.54 -24.01 -38.93
C SER A 5 -106.66 -24.15 -39.97
N ASP A 6 -107.02 -25.35 -40.44
CA ASP A 6 -108.08 -25.52 -41.45
C ASP A 6 -109.14 -26.59 -41.10
N ASN A 7 -110.38 -26.29 -41.49
CA ASN A 7 -111.60 -27.07 -41.22
C ASN A 7 -111.62 -28.38 -42.04
N MET A 8 -111.61 -29.54 -41.37
CA MET A 8 -111.46 -30.89 -41.94
C MET A 8 -112.68 -31.40 -42.76
N VAL A 9 -113.46 -30.52 -43.39
CA VAL A 9 -114.71 -30.86 -44.10
C VAL A 9 -114.49 -31.65 -45.40
N ALA A 10 -113.25 -31.71 -45.92
CA ALA A 10 -112.93 -32.46 -47.14
C ALA A 10 -112.29 -33.85 -46.90
N ALA A 11 -112.05 -34.27 -45.66
CA ALA A 11 -111.49 -35.60 -45.36
C ALA A 11 -112.57 -36.51 -44.79
N GLY A 12 -113.05 -37.46 -45.60
CA GLY A 12 -114.04 -38.46 -45.21
C GLY A 12 -113.69 -39.19 -43.92
N SER A 13 -114.71 -39.68 -43.21
CA SER A 13 -114.56 -40.37 -41.92
C SER A 13 -113.52 -41.48 -41.99
N GLY A 14 -112.39 -41.32 -41.27
CA GLY A 14 -111.39 -42.37 -41.13
C GLY A 14 -109.91 -41.95 -41.17
N VAL A 15 -109.55 -40.67 -41.19
CA VAL A 15 -108.13 -40.27 -41.26
C VAL A 15 -107.55 -40.03 -39.86
N THR A 16 -106.61 -40.88 -39.44
CA THR A 16 -105.81 -40.71 -38.22
C THR A 16 -104.66 -39.72 -38.49
N LEU A 17 -104.55 -38.66 -37.68
CA LEU A 17 -103.39 -37.76 -37.65
C LEU A 17 -102.40 -38.26 -36.58
N THR A 18 -101.26 -38.78 -37.00
CA THR A 18 -100.20 -39.23 -36.10
C THR A 18 -99.12 -38.15 -35.97
N PHE A 19 -98.97 -37.55 -34.79
CA PHE A 19 -97.78 -36.78 -34.45
C PHE A 19 -96.70 -37.74 -33.94
N THR A 20 -95.75 -38.08 -34.81
CA THR A 20 -94.55 -38.80 -34.40
C THR A 20 -93.54 -37.77 -33.91
N GLY A 21 -93.43 -37.59 -32.59
CA GLY A 21 -92.28 -36.89 -32.05
C GLY A 21 -91.05 -37.75 -32.26
N TYR A 22 -90.15 -37.38 -33.17
CA TYR A 22 -88.79 -37.92 -33.24
C TYR A 22 -87.93 -37.36 -32.09
N GLY A 23 -88.50 -37.30 -30.88
CA GLY A 23 -87.69 -37.18 -29.68
C GLY A 23 -86.77 -38.38 -29.62
N ILE A 24 -85.58 -38.19 -29.06
CA ILE A 24 -84.53 -39.19 -28.95
C ILE A 24 -85.03 -40.35 -28.07
N TYR A 25 -85.81 -41.27 -28.63
CA TYR A 25 -86.31 -42.45 -27.92
C TYR A 25 -85.37 -43.60 -28.26
N GLY A 26 -84.35 -43.76 -27.40
CA GLY A 26 -83.32 -44.80 -27.51
C GLY A 26 -81.93 -44.24 -27.82
N ASP A 27 -80.90 -45.00 -27.43
CA ASP A 27 -79.50 -44.66 -27.67
C ASP A 27 -79.24 -44.60 -29.19
N PHE A 28 -79.00 -43.40 -29.72
CA PHE A 28 -78.67 -43.23 -31.14
C PHE A 28 -77.28 -43.81 -31.39
N ASN A 29 -77.26 -44.97 -32.05
CA ASN A 29 -76.09 -45.67 -32.56
C ASN A 29 -75.12 -46.23 -31.49
N GLY A 30 -74.95 -47.56 -31.47
CA GLY A 30 -73.94 -48.27 -30.67
C GLY A 30 -72.59 -48.46 -31.37
N GLY A 31 -72.38 -47.87 -32.54
CA GLY A 31 -71.16 -47.94 -33.33
C GLY A 31 -70.03 -47.07 -32.77
N LYS A 32 -68.80 -47.61 -32.75
CA LYS A 32 -67.61 -46.99 -32.14
C LYS A 32 -67.08 -45.76 -32.87
N ASP A 33 -67.41 -45.60 -34.16
CA ASP A 33 -66.87 -44.54 -35.02
C ASP A 33 -67.83 -43.36 -35.19
N GLY A 34 -68.85 -43.23 -34.32
CA GLY A 34 -69.89 -42.21 -34.46
C GLY A 34 -70.95 -42.56 -35.51
N PRO A 35 -72.05 -41.79 -35.58
CA PRO A 35 -73.09 -42.00 -36.58
C PRO A 35 -72.61 -41.62 -37.99
N ALA A 36 -73.24 -42.18 -39.02
CA ALA A 36 -72.96 -41.86 -40.43
C ALA A 36 -73.87 -40.76 -40.99
N LEU A 37 -74.97 -40.48 -40.29
CA LEU A 37 -75.99 -39.50 -40.63
C LEU A 37 -76.34 -38.70 -39.37
N ASN A 38 -76.88 -37.49 -39.55
CA ASN A 38 -77.39 -36.70 -38.43
C ASN A 38 -78.69 -37.32 -37.87
N ASN A 39 -79.29 -36.67 -36.86
CA ASN A 39 -80.53 -37.10 -36.21
C ASN A 39 -81.77 -37.07 -37.14
N ASP A 40 -81.66 -36.46 -38.31
CA ASP A 40 -82.72 -36.31 -39.31
C ASP A 40 -82.52 -37.26 -40.50
N GLY A 41 -81.42 -38.03 -40.52
CA GLY A 41 -81.06 -38.96 -41.60
C GLY A 41 -80.28 -38.33 -42.77
N ASP A 42 -79.86 -37.07 -42.64
CA ASP A 42 -79.03 -36.38 -43.63
C ASP A 42 -77.53 -36.63 -43.41
N ALA A 43 -76.72 -36.29 -44.41
CA ALA A 43 -75.26 -36.33 -44.30
C ALA A 43 -74.75 -35.40 -43.16
N LEU A 44 -73.69 -35.81 -42.48
CA LEU A 44 -73.05 -35.00 -41.46
C LEU A 44 -72.35 -33.78 -42.08
N THR A 45 -72.44 -32.65 -41.40
CA THR A 45 -71.70 -31.42 -41.71
C THR A 45 -70.57 -31.21 -40.71
N ASP A 46 -69.57 -30.39 -41.05
CA ASP A 46 -68.48 -30.07 -40.14
C ASP A 46 -68.97 -29.54 -38.78
N GLY A 47 -68.29 -29.92 -37.71
CA GLY A 47 -68.57 -29.44 -36.35
C GLY A 47 -69.71 -30.18 -35.63
N VAL A 48 -70.40 -31.14 -36.27
CA VAL A 48 -71.41 -31.97 -35.59
C VAL A 48 -70.74 -32.69 -34.41
N LYS A 49 -71.42 -32.70 -33.26
CA LYS A 49 -70.90 -33.29 -32.02
C LYS A 49 -71.59 -34.60 -31.72
N TYR A 50 -70.80 -35.55 -31.26
CA TYR A 50 -71.27 -36.85 -30.80
C TYR A 50 -70.54 -37.24 -29.52
N PHE A 51 -71.29 -37.71 -28.53
CA PHE A 51 -70.71 -38.30 -27.34
C PHE A 51 -70.52 -39.79 -27.60
N ASN A 52 -69.26 -40.22 -27.75
CA ASN A 52 -68.94 -41.64 -27.86
C ASN A 52 -68.98 -42.24 -26.45
N THR A 53 -70.05 -42.98 -26.18
CA THR A 53 -70.30 -43.64 -24.90
C THR A 53 -69.38 -44.85 -24.64
N THR A 54 -68.72 -45.39 -25.66
CA THR A 54 -67.78 -46.51 -25.50
C THR A 54 -66.44 -46.04 -24.95
N ASP A 55 -65.91 -44.95 -25.50
CA ASP A 55 -64.61 -44.40 -25.12
C ASP A 55 -64.71 -43.24 -24.13
N ASP A 56 -65.93 -42.83 -23.78
CA ASP A 56 -66.26 -41.71 -22.88
C ASP A 56 -65.66 -40.37 -23.35
N VAL A 57 -65.75 -40.14 -24.67
CA VAL A 57 -65.17 -38.96 -25.30
C VAL A 57 -66.13 -38.20 -26.19
N MET A 58 -65.96 -36.87 -26.20
CA MET A 58 -66.58 -36.03 -27.22
C MET A 58 -65.82 -36.16 -28.53
N LEU A 59 -66.56 -36.49 -29.59
CA LEU A 59 -66.10 -36.45 -30.95
C LEU A 59 -66.74 -35.27 -31.69
N VAL A 60 -65.98 -34.67 -32.59
CA VAL A 60 -66.44 -33.67 -33.54
C VAL A 60 -66.22 -34.21 -34.94
N TYR A 61 -67.27 -34.19 -35.76
CA TYR A 61 -67.16 -34.58 -37.15
C TYR A 61 -66.38 -33.52 -37.91
N ASP A 62 -65.31 -33.92 -38.57
CA ASP A 62 -64.57 -33.09 -39.51
C ASP A 62 -64.95 -33.54 -40.92
N GLU A 63 -65.69 -32.68 -41.62
CA GLU A 63 -66.19 -32.96 -42.99
C GLU A 63 -65.04 -33.07 -44.00
N THR A 64 -63.95 -32.32 -43.80
CA THR A 64 -62.79 -32.30 -44.71
C THR A 64 -62.08 -33.64 -44.74
N SER A 65 -61.88 -34.24 -43.57
CA SER A 65 -61.31 -35.59 -43.48
C SER A 65 -62.37 -36.69 -43.50
N SER A 66 -63.65 -36.32 -43.47
CA SER A 66 -64.79 -37.22 -43.31
C SER A 66 -64.60 -38.21 -42.14
N THR A 67 -63.97 -37.75 -41.05
CA THR A 67 -63.70 -38.57 -39.85
C THR A 67 -64.13 -37.86 -38.58
N TRP A 68 -64.47 -38.65 -37.58
CA TRP A 68 -64.69 -38.15 -36.23
C TRP A 68 -63.35 -37.92 -35.50
N LYS A 69 -63.14 -36.71 -34.98
CA LYS A 69 -61.96 -36.34 -34.19
C LYS A 69 -62.29 -36.25 -32.72
N ARG A 70 -61.46 -36.88 -31.87
CA ARG A 70 -61.58 -36.75 -30.42
C ARG A 70 -61.11 -35.39 -29.92
N MET A 71 -61.81 -34.84 -28.93
CA MET A 71 -61.42 -33.59 -28.27
C MET A 71 -60.54 -33.82 -27.03
N GLN A 72 -60.55 -35.02 -26.46
CA GLN A 72 -59.69 -35.40 -25.33
C GLN A 72 -58.39 -36.04 -25.83
N PRO A 73 -57.26 -35.87 -25.14
CA PRO A 73 -56.05 -36.65 -25.41
C PRO A 73 -56.31 -38.16 -25.37
N THR A 74 -55.58 -38.92 -26.20
CA THR A 74 -55.48 -40.38 -26.09
C THR A 74 -54.77 -40.79 -24.79
N THR A 75 -54.84 -42.07 -24.44
CA THR A 75 -54.12 -42.61 -23.28
C THR A 75 -52.61 -42.40 -23.36
N THR A 76 -52.02 -42.53 -24.55
CA THR A 76 -50.60 -42.26 -24.80
C THR A 76 -50.26 -40.77 -24.61
N GLU A 77 -51.05 -39.87 -25.19
CA GLU A 77 -50.85 -38.42 -25.05
C GLU A 77 -51.03 -37.97 -23.58
N GLN A 78 -52.01 -38.53 -22.88
CA GLN A 78 -52.18 -38.31 -21.45
C GLN A 78 -50.98 -38.82 -20.65
N GLY A 79 -50.35 -39.93 -21.08
CA GLY A 79 -49.10 -40.41 -20.50
C GLY A 79 -47.94 -39.43 -20.67
N HIS A 80 -47.81 -38.78 -21.84
CA HIS A 80 -46.84 -37.71 -22.05
C HIS A 80 -47.14 -36.49 -21.17
N ILE A 81 -48.41 -36.07 -21.06
CA ILE A 81 -48.84 -34.97 -20.18
C ILE A 81 -48.49 -35.27 -18.73
N ASN A 82 -48.79 -36.48 -18.26
CA ASN A 82 -48.48 -36.92 -16.90
C ASN A 82 -46.96 -36.96 -16.66
N THR A 83 -46.16 -37.33 -17.65
CA THR A 83 -44.69 -37.29 -17.58
C THR A 83 -44.18 -35.86 -17.36
N VAL A 84 -44.70 -34.89 -18.13
CA VAL A 84 -44.36 -33.47 -17.97
C VAL A 84 -44.82 -32.93 -16.62
N SER A 85 -46.02 -33.32 -16.17
CA SER A 85 -46.51 -32.98 -14.83
C SER A 85 -45.60 -33.55 -13.73
N GLY A 86 -45.09 -34.77 -13.91
CA GLY A 86 -44.22 -35.45 -12.96
C GLY A 86 -42.87 -34.77 -12.75
N ILE A 87 -42.39 -33.97 -13.72
CA ILE A 87 -41.13 -33.23 -13.58
C ILE A 87 -41.29 -31.81 -13.03
N GLN A 88 -42.51 -31.38 -12.67
CA GLN A 88 -42.75 -30.03 -12.15
C GLN A 88 -41.85 -29.69 -10.94
N ALA A 89 -41.71 -30.62 -9.99
CA ALA A 89 -40.84 -30.44 -8.82
C ALA A 89 -39.35 -30.34 -9.21
N ASN A 90 -38.93 -31.07 -10.24
CA ASN A 90 -37.56 -31.01 -10.76
C ASN A 90 -37.28 -29.64 -11.40
N VAL A 91 -38.22 -29.09 -12.16
CA VAL A 91 -38.10 -27.75 -12.77
C VAL A 91 -37.91 -26.68 -11.69
N THR A 92 -38.70 -26.73 -10.62
CA THR A 92 -38.55 -25.82 -9.47
C THR A 92 -37.18 -25.99 -8.79
N THR A 93 -36.72 -27.24 -8.63
CA THR A 93 -35.38 -27.52 -8.06
C THR A 93 -34.27 -26.93 -8.92
N VAL A 94 -34.34 -27.09 -10.24
CA VAL A 94 -33.36 -26.52 -11.19
C VAL A 94 -33.36 -24.99 -11.16
N ALA A 95 -34.54 -24.35 -11.04
CA ALA A 95 -34.63 -22.90 -10.88
C ALA A 95 -33.92 -22.41 -9.61
N GLY A 96 -34.06 -23.14 -8.49
CA GLY A 96 -33.31 -22.85 -7.26
C GLY A 96 -31.79 -23.03 -7.41
N ILE A 97 -31.36 -24.09 -8.11
CA ILE A 97 -29.94 -24.30 -8.43
C ILE A 97 -29.38 -23.15 -9.27
N SER A 98 -30.13 -22.59 -10.22
CA SER A 98 -29.69 -21.46 -11.03
C SER A 98 -29.35 -20.21 -10.20
N ALA A 99 -30.13 -19.93 -9.15
CA ALA A 99 -29.82 -18.86 -8.21
C ALA A 99 -28.52 -19.14 -7.44
N ASN A 100 -28.33 -20.38 -6.97
CA ASN A 100 -27.10 -20.78 -6.29
C ASN A 100 -25.87 -20.69 -7.20
N VAL A 101 -25.99 -21.10 -8.47
CA VAL A 101 -24.90 -20.99 -9.47
C VAL A 101 -24.50 -19.53 -9.69
N THR A 102 -25.46 -18.62 -9.72
CA THR A 102 -25.19 -17.18 -9.84
C THR A 102 -24.42 -16.66 -8.62
N THR A 103 -24.79 -17.08 -7.41
CA THR A 103 -24.05 -16.78 -6.18
C THR A 103 -22.62 -17.33 -6.22
N VAL A 104 -22.45 -18.58 -6.67
CA VAL A 104 -21.12 -19.21 -6.80
C VAL A 104 -20.23 -18.47 -7.81
N ALA A 105 -20.79 -17.98 -8.93
CA ALA A 105 -20.04 -17.16 -9.89
C ALA A 105 -19.51 -15.86 -9.25
N GLY A 106 -20.32 -15.19 -8.40
CA GLY A 106 -19.87 -14.04 -7.62
C GLY A 106 -18.75 -14.37 -6.62
N ILE A 107 -18.88 -15.49 -5.91
CA ILE A 107 -17.82 -15.99 -5.00
C ILE A 107 -16.52 -16.28 -5.76
N SER A 108 -16.60 -16.83 -6.97
CA SER A 108 -15.44 -17.09 -7.83
C SER A 108 -14.70 -15.80 -8.17
N ALA A 109 -15.41 -14.72 -8.53
CA ALA A 109 -14.81 -13.42 -8.81
C ALA A 109 -14.10 -12.82 -7.58
N ASN A 110 -14.71 -12.95 -6.39
CA ASN A 110 -14.09 -12.54 -5.13
C ASN A 110 -12.83 -13.34 -4.83
N THR A 111 -12.85 -14.67 -5.07
CA THR A 111 -11.69 -15.55 -4.88
C THR A 111 -10.50 -15.13 -5.76
N THR A 112 -10.75 -14.75 -7.02
CA THR A 112 -9.71 -14.21 -7.91
C THR A 112 -9.11 -12.92 -7.38
N THR A 113 -9.92 -12.02 -6.82
CA THR A 113 -9.44 -10.78 -6.17
C THR A 113 -8.56 -11.11 -4.96
N VAL A 114 -8.99 -12.05 -4.11
CA VAL A 114 -8.23 -12.49 -2.93
C VAL A 114 -6.89 -13.10 -3.32
N ALA A 115 -6.81 -13.87 -4.41
CA ALA A 115 -5.56 -14.41 -4.92
C ALA A 115 -4.55 -13.31 -5.30
N GLY A 116 -5.02 -12.21 -5.92
CA GLY A 116 -4.19 -11.03 -6.20
C GLY A 116 -3.69 -10.34 -4.93
N ILE A 117 -4.55 -10.17 -3.92
CA ILE A 117 -4.17 -9.61 -2.62
C ILE A 117 -3.11 -10.49 -1.94
N SER A 118 -3.25 -11.82 -2.02
CA SER A 118 -2.26 -12.75 -1.47
C SER A 118 -0.86 -12.52 -2.05
N GLY A 119 -0.75 -12.24 -3.35
CA GLY A 119 0.53 -11.90 -3.98
C GLY A 119 1.15 -10.65 -3.36
N ASN A 120 0.37 -9.58 -3.20
CA ASN A 120 0.83 -8.34 -2.56
C ASN A 120 1.26 -8.57 -1.11
N VAL A 121 0.51 -9.37 -0.34
CA VAL A 121 0.85 -9.72 1.05
C VAL A 121 2.18 -10.47 1.11
N THR A 122 2.44 -11.39 0.18
CA THR A 122 3.74 -12.08 0.08
C THR A 122 4.88 -11.10 -0.23
N THR A 123 4.67 -10.13 -1.14
CA THR A 123 5.66 -9.08 -1.40
C THR A 123 5.95 -8.24 -0.16
N VAL A 124 4.91 -7.82 0.57
CA VAL A 124 5.06 -7.05 1.82
C VAL A 124 5.80 -7.86 2.89
N ALA A 125 5.49 -9.15 3.02
CA ALA A 125 6.20 -10.04 3.95
C ALA A 125 7.69 -10.15 3.59
N GLY A 126 8.02 -10.20 2.30
CA GLY A 126 9.39 -10.28 1.81
C GLY A 126 10.27 -9.06 2.15
N ILE A 127 9.67 -7.87 2.31
CA ILE A 127 10.40 -6.63 2.66
C ILE A 127 10.33 -6.28 4.15
N SER A 128 9.66 -7.10 4.97
CA SER A 128 9.41 -6.78 6.40
C SER A 128 10.71 -6.66 7.21
N SER A 129 11.70 -7.52 6.92
CA SER A 129 13.03 -7.44 7.54
C SER A 129 13.76 -6.16 7.16
N ASP A 130 13.66 -5.75 5.90
CA ASP A 130 14.34 -4.57 5.37
C ASP A 130 13.75 -3.29 5.97
N VAL A 131 12.42 -3.23 6.12
CA VAL A 131 11.75 -2.13 6.83
C VAL A 131 12.22 -2.04 8.28
N THR A 132 12.40 -3.18 8.95
CA THR A 132 12.91 -3.22 10.33
C THR A 132 14.37 -2.76 10.41
N ALA A 133 15.21 -3.13 9.44
CA ALA A 133 16.60 -2.68 9.35
C ALA A 133 16.70 -1.17 9.13
N VAL A 134 15.95 -0.61 8.18
CA VAL A 134 15.90 0.84 7.93
C VAL A 134 15.40 1.60 9.17
N ALA A 135 14.44 1.03 9.92
CA ALA A 135 13.99 1.62 11.17
C ALA A 135 15.09 1.66 12.25
N ALA A 136 15.99 0.66 12.27
CA ALA A 136 17.15 0.67 13.15
C ALA A 136 18.18 1.73 12.72
N ASP A 137 18.45 1.85 11.41
CA ASP A 137 19.38 2.85 10.85
C ASP A 137 18.99 4.28 11.21
N ALA A 138 17.70 4.57 11.37
CA ALA A 138 17.21 5.90 11.75
C ALA A 138 17.80 6.39 13.09
N SER A 139 18.08 5.48 14.03
CA SER A 139 18.72 5.82 15.31
C SER A 139 20.19 6.20 15.10
N ASP A 140 20.93 5.42 14.31
CA ASP A 140 22.34 5.66 14.02
C ASP A 140 22.55 6.95 13.22
N ILE A 141 21.71 7.16 12.19
CA ILE A 141 21.67 8.41 11.42
C ILE A 141 21.36 9.59 12.34
N GLY A 142 20.42 9.45 13.27
CA GLY A 142 20.10 10.48 14.26
C GLY A 142 21.30 10.84 15.15
N ALA A 143 22.07 9.84 15.59
CA ALA A 143 23.28 10.05 16.38
C ALA A 143 24.36 10.79 15.58
N VAL A 144 24.58 10.42 14.31
CA VAL A 144 25.53 11.11 13.42
C VAL A 144 25.06 12.54 13.12
N ALA A 145 23.78 12.75 12.83
CA ALA A 145 23.21 14.06 12.57
C ALA A 145 23.36 15.01 13.78
N ALA A 146 23.24 14.49 15.00
CA ALA A 146 23.50 15.26 16.22
C ALA A 146 24.96 15.69 16.39
N LYS A 147 25.89 15.13 15.60
CA LYS A 147 27.32 15.49 15.55
C LYS A 147 27.68 16.36 14.33
N ALA A 148 26.69 16.90 13.60
CA ALA A 148 26.94 17.64 12.36
C ALA A 148 27.91 18.82 12.53
N THR A 149 27.88 19.52 13.67
CA THR A 149 28.81 20.62 13.97
C THR A 149 30.24 20.10 14.15
N GLU A 150 30.43 19.03 14.91
CA GLU A 150 31.73 18.41 15.13
C GLU A 150 32.31 17.84 13.83
N ILE A 151 31.47 17.14 13.05
CA ILE A 151 31.82 16.66 11.70
C ILE A 151 32.21 17.84 10.81
N GLY A 152 31.46 18.94 10.84
CA GLY A 152 31.77 20.14 10.07
C GLY A 152 33.08 20.82 10.49
N ARG A 153 33.44 20.78 11.77
CA ARG A 153 34.71 21.33 12.27
C ARG A 153 35.91 20.45 11.91
N LEU A 154 35.79 19.14 12.09
CA LEU A 154 36.92 18.19 11.93
C LEU A 154 37.04 17.61 10.53
N GLY A 155 35.97 17.65 9.73
CA GLY A 155 35.92 17.09 8.37
C GLY A 155 36.42 18.03 7.28
N THR A 156 37.05 19.15 7.64
CA THR A 156 37.65 20.07 6.66
C THR A 156 39.08 19.66 6.34
N ALA A 157 39.52 19.91 5.10
CA ALA A 157 40.91 19.68 4.70
C ALA A 157 41.89 20.47 5.57
N ASP A 158 41.53 21.71 5.94
CA ASP A 158 42.33 22.58 6.80
C ASP A 158 42.51 21.99 8.21
N ALA A 159 41.42 21.51 8.85
CA ALA A 159 41.53 20.88 10.17
C ALA A 159 42.41 19.61 10.14
N VAL A 160 42.32 18.81 9.07
CA VAL A 160 43.18 17.64 8.88
C VAL A 160 44.64 18.05 8.64
N ALA A 161 44.88 19.11 7.88
CA ALA A 161 46.22 19.65 7.63
C ALA A 161 46.85 20.22 8.92
N ASP A 162 46.08 20.95 9.72
CA ASP A 162 46.52 21.46 11.03
C ASP A 162 46.87 20.32 11.98
N MET A 163 46.04 19.26 12.05
CA MET A 163 46.35 18.07 12.83
C MET A 163 47.62 17.35 12.33
N ALA A 164 47.84 17.32 11.01
CA ALA A 164 49.05 16.73 10.45
C ALA A 164 50.30 17.55 10.82
N LEU A 165 50.22 18.88 10.83
CA LEU A 165 51.30 19.78 11.27
C LEU A 165 51.62 19.61 12.75
N LEU A 166 50.60 19.62 13.61
CA LEU A 166 50.73 19.38 15.06
C LEU A 166 51.25 17.97 15.39
N GLY A 167 50.97 16.98 14.52
CA GLY A 167 51.42 15.60 14.68
C GLY A 167 52.83 15.32 14.15
N THR A 168 53.56 16.32 13.64
CA THR A 168 54.94 16.13 13.18
C THR A 168 55.89 15.83 14.34
N THR A 169 56.88 14.96 14.11
CA THR A 169 57.89 14.59 15.12
C THR A 169 58.56 15.82 15.72
N ASP A 170 58.91 16.80 14.89
CA ASP A 170 59.59 18.02 15.32
C ASP A 170 58.68 18.86 16.23
N CYS A 171 57.41 19.08 15.85
CA CYS A 171 56.47 19.83 16.68
C CYS A 171 56.21 19.14 18.03
N VAL A 172 56.06 17.81 18.04
CA VAL A 172 55.88 17.04 19.28
C VAL A 172 57.15 17.09 20.15
N ALA A 173 58.34 17.03 19.55
CA ALA A 173 59.61 17.16 20.26
C ALA A 173 59.78 18.56 20.87
N ASP A 174 59.47 19.62 20.11
CA ASP A 174 59.50 20.99 20.59
C ASP A 174 58.52 21.21 21.76
N MET A 175 57.29 20.69 21.65
CA MET A 175 56.31 20.73 22.75
C MET A 175 56.80 19.98 23.99
N ALA A 176 57.46 18.83 23.82
CA ALA A 176 58.01 18.07 24.93
C ALA A 176 59.15 18.83 25.63
N ILE A 177 60.03 19.50 24.87
CA ILE A 177 61.10 20.34 25.43
C ILE A 177 60.51 21.54 26.16
N LEU A 178 59.56 22.25 25.55
CA LEU A 178 58.93 23.44 26.15
C LEU A 178 58.13 23.09 27.41
N GLY A 179 57.61 21.87 27.50
CA GLY A 179 56.92 21.35 28.68
C GLY A 179 57.82 20.85 29.81
N THR A 180 59.15 20.88 29.65
CA THR A 180 60.07 20.44 30.72
C THR A 180 60.05 21.41 31.91
N SER A 181 60.11 20.87 33.13
CA SER A 181 60.02 21.67 34.36
C SER A 181 61.07 22.78 34.44
N ASP A 182 62.29 22.50 33.98
CA ASP A 182 63.39 23.46 34.03
C ASP A 182 63.12 24.65 33.10
N ILE A 183 62.69 24.39 31.85
CA ILE A 183 62.33 25.44 30.90
C ILE A 183 61.13 26.26 31.41
N VAL A 184 60.09 25.60 31.94
CA VAL A 184 58.92 26.30 32.52
C VAL A 184 59.33 27.17 33.72
N ALA A 185 60.25 26.69 34.57
CA ALA A 185 60.77 27.45 35.69
C ALA A 185 61.61 28.67 35.22
N ASP A 186 62.46 28.49 34.22
CA ASP A 186 63.25 29.56 33.63
C ASP A 186 62.34 30.64 33.00
N LEU A 187 61.31 30.23 32.25
CA LEU A 187 60.31 31.14 31.69
C LEU A 187 59.55 31.90 32.79
N ALA A 188 59.22 31.23 33.90
CA ALA A 188 58.56 31.87 35.03
C ALA A 188 59.46 32.92 35.70
N ILE A 189 60.76 32.65 35.84
CA ILE A 189 61.74 33.61 36.35
C ILE A 189 61.88 34.81 35.41
N LEU A 190 62.03 34.55 34.10
CA LEU A 190 62.15 35.61 33.09
C LEU A 190 60.90 36.51 33.02
N ALA A 191 59.72 35.94 33.32
CA ALA A 191 58.46 36.68 33.38
C ALA A 191 58.24 37.45 34.69
N THR A 192 59.17 37.42 35.67
CA THR A 192 59.02 38.20 36.90
C THR A 192 59.18 39.70 36.64
N SER A 193 58.38 40.50 37.35
CA SER A 193 58.37 41.97 37.17
C SER A 193 59.75 42.59 37.38
N ASP A 194 60.52 42.07 38.32
CA ASP A 194 61.86 42.59 38.63
C ASP A 194 62.80 42.36 37.46
N VAL A 195 62.87 41.12 36.93
CA VAL A 195 63.70 40.80 35.76
C VAL A 195 63.27 41.59 34.52
N VAL A 196 61.97 41.71 34.26
CA VAL A 196 61.46 42.53 33.14
C VAL A 196 61.80 44.01 33.31
N THR A 197 61.73 44.52 34.54
CA THR A 197 62.08 45.92 34.86
C THR A 197 63.58 46.14 34.65
N ASP A 198 64.41 45.24 35.14
CA ASP A 198 65.87 45.29 34.95
C ASP A 198 66.24 45.25 33.47
N MET A 199 65.63 44.35 32.68
CA MET A 199 65.82 44.30 31.23
C MET A 199 65.40 45.61 30.54
N ASN A 200 64.28 46.20 30.95
CA ASN A 200 63.82 47.48 30.41
C ASN A 200 64.81 48.62 30.73
N VAL A 201 65.39 48.64 31.93
CA VAL A 201 66.42 49.61 32.33
C VAL A 201 67.69 49.41 31.50
N LEU A 202 68.17 48.17 31.38
CA LEU A 202 69.36 47.85 30.60
C LEU A 202 69.20 48.15 29.10
N ALA A 203 67.97 48.10 28.59
CA ALA A 203 67.62 48.44 27.22
C ALA A 203 67.48 49.95 26.97
N THR A 204 67.64 50.82 27.98
CA THR A 204 67.59 52.28 27.78
C THR A 204 68.80 52.77 26.99
N ALA A 205 68.57 53.71 26.06
CA ALA A 205 69.59 54.19 25.14
C ALA A 205 70.83 54.76 25.84
N ASP A 206 70.64 55.44 26.97
CA ASP A 206 71.72 56.01 27.76
C ASP A 206 72.60 54.89 28.36
N VAL A 207 71.98 53.89 29.00
CA VAL A 207 72.71 52.72 29.56
C VAL A 207 73.44 51.94 28.47
N VAL A 208 72.82 51.72 27.31
CA VAL A 208 73.47 51.07 26.17
C VAL A 208 74.65 51.89 25.64
N THR A 209 74.51 53.21 25.58
CA THR A 209 75.58 54.13 25.14
C THR A 209 76.74 54.13 26.13
N ASP A 210 76.45 54.14 27.43
CA ASP A 210 77.44 54.05 28.49
C ASP A 210 78.19 52.72 28.43
N MET A 211 77.47 51.59 28.29
CA MET A 211 78.09 50.27 28.12
C MET A 211 78.98 50.19 26.87
N ASN A 212 78.53 50.74 25.74
CA ASN A 212 79.33 50.80 24.51
C ASN A 212 80.60 51.63 24.71
N THR A 213 80.49 52.76 25.41
CA THR A 213 81.63 53.64 25.70
C THR A 213 82.64 52.96 26.63
N LEU A 214 82.15 52.35 27.72
CA LEU A 214 82.98 51.65 28.70
C LEU A 214 83.64 50.39 28.11
N GLY A 215 82.98 49.76 27.13
CA GLY A 215 83.51 48.61 26.39
C GLY A 215 84.53 48.95 25.30
N THR A 216 84.87 50.22 25.08
CA THR A 216 85.91 50.60 24.11
C THR A 216 87.29 50.15 24.56
N ALA A 217 88.13 49.71 23.60
CA ALA A 217 89.45 49.17 23.89
C ALA A 217 90.33 50.16 24.68
N ASP A 218 90.28 51.45 24.32
CA ASP A 218 91.05 52.50 25.00
C ASP A 218 90.64 52.61 26.48
N VAL A 219 89.33 52.70 26.76
CA VAL A 219 88.82 52.78 28.14
C VAL A 219 89.16 51.51 28.94
N VAL A 220 89.07 50.33 28.31
CA VAL A 220 89.47 49.07 28.96
C VAL A 220 90.97 49.01 29.22
N THR A 221 91.81 49.47 28.29
CA THR A 221 93.26 49.57 28.48
C THR A 221 93.61 50.53 29.60
N ASP A 222 92.98 51.71 29.63
CA ASP A 222 93.16 52.70 30.69
C ASP A 222 92.77 52.12 32.06
N MET A 223 91.63 51.42 32.16
CA MET A 223 91.21 50.75 33.39
C MET A 223 92.20 49.65 33.82
N ASN A 224 92.70 48.85 32.88
CA ASN A 224 93.71 47.83 33.17
C ASN A 224 95.02 48.45 33.70
N THR A 225 95.46 49.55 33.09
CA THR A 225 96.64 50.30 33.54
C THR A 225 96.43 50.89 34.93
N LEU A 226 95.27 51.53 35.18
CA LEU A 226 94.94 52.13 36.48
C LEU A 226 94.79 51.07 37.60
N GLY A 227 94.35 49.87 37.25
CA GLY A 227 94.24 48.73 38.15
C GLY A 227 95.56 48.05 38.50
N THR A 228 96.71 48.49 37.96
CA THR A 228 98.01 47.91 38.29
C THR A 228 98.43 48.22 39.72
N ALA A 229 99.07 47.25 40.38
CA ALA A 229 99.44 47.34 41.79
C ALA A 229 100.36 48.54 42.10
N ASP A 230 101.25 48.90 41.17
CA ASP A 230 102.14 50.04 41.29
C ASP A 230 101.33 51.34 41.33
N VAL A 231 100.45 51.56 40.35
CA VAL A 231 99.58 52.75 40.29
C VAL A 231 98.66 52.84 41.51
N VAL A 232 98.11 51.72 41.99
CA VAL A 232 97.29 51.69 43.22
C VAL A 232 98.12 52.00 44.47
N THR A 233 99.36 51.51 44.56
CA THR A 233 100.28 51.80 45.68
C THR A 233 100.66 53.27 45.69
N ASP A 234 100.93 53.84 44.52
CA ASP A 234 101.21 55.26 44.36
C ASP A 234 100.02 56.11 44.80
N MET A 235 98.79 55.77 44.37
CA MET A 235 97.57 56.45 44.80
C MET A 235 97.35 56.35 46.32
N ASN A 236 97.56 55.17 46.93
CA ASN A 236 97.46 55.00 48.37
C ASN A 236 98.46 55.87 49.13
N THR A 237 99.70 55.93 48.63
CA THR A 237 100.75 56.76 49.23
C THR A 237 100.39 58.24 49.15
N LEU A 238 99.91 58.70 47.98
CA LEU A 238 99.48 60.09 47.77
C LEU A 238 98.27 60.47 48.63
N GLY A 239 97.38 59.53 48.91
CA GLY A 239 96.20 59.72 49.78
C GLY A 239 96.52 59.81 51.29
N THR A 240 97.75 59.55 51.72
CA THR A 240 98.12 59.71 53.13
C THR A 240 98.35 61.19 53.47
N GLY A 241 97.74 61.66 54.57
CA GLY A 241 97.67 63.09 54.94
C GLY A 241 99.00 63.82 55.13
N GLY A 242 100.15 63.13 55.13
CA GLY A 242 101.47 63.76 55.11
C GLY A 242 101.80 64.46 53.78
N ASN A 243 101.15 64.05 52.68
CA ASN A 243 101.43 64.56 51.33
C ASN A 243 100.39 65.57 50.83
N VAL A 244 99.26 65.74 51.53
CA VAL A 244 98.21 66.70 51.18
C VAL A 244 98.30 67.92 52.11
N THR A 245 99.23 68.83 51.83
CA THR A 245 99.30 70.14 52.49
C THR A 245 98.51 71.16 51.67
N ASN A 246 97.47 71.75 52.27
CA ASN A 246 96.70 72.86 51.68
C ASN A 246 97.51 74.16 51.64
#